data_AF-A0A1L7VA27-F1
#
_entry.id   AF-A0A1L7VA27-F1
#
_cell.length_a   1.000
_cell.length_b   1.000
_cell.length_c   1.000
_cell.angle_alpha   90.00
_cell.angle_beta   90.00
_cell.angle_gamma   90.00
#
_symmetry.space_group_name_H-M   'P 1'
#
loop_
_entity.id
_entity.type
_entity.pdbx_description
1 polymer ?
#
loop_
_entity_poly.entity_id
_entity_poly.type
_entity_poly.pdbx_seq_one_letter_code
_entity_poly.pdbx_strand_id
1 'polypeptide(L)'
;MPDEHDFRLQARLDKVDTSALKGSKQPMTLNDLIASMSHAPFIIGLWKTIVAAQDHIQAPPAQQFAQFPSALVGRPVALAHLSLALELATPPMQSQAYADYAEDEANDVTGVSLSETVDGELTRYEFGIKLGDMLGHQDGLIGYFTHPEAEEAWNIVTDFSIDDLSLLSVKHTNNAPPLTVSPSYPPVLSAGTSDPFNITDEANNYQKRKAEALQSSLVTVLLDPFLPIHVRSGILPAVQVQLNRDDVERDLQNLGV
;
A
#
# COMPACT_ATOMS: atom_id res chain seq x y z
N MET A 1 -14.22 19.75 -24.21
CA MET A 1 -13.38 18.62 -24.62
C MET A 1 -13.05 17.88 -23.34
N PRO A 2 -13.81 16.83 -23.01
CA PRO A 2 -13.66 16.09 -21.77
C PRO A 2 -12.49 15.11 -21.86
N ASP A 3 -11.87 14.90 -20.71
CA ASP A 3 -10.54 14.34 -20.48
C ASP A 3 -10.27 12.96 -21.06
N GLU A 4 -9.28 12.89 -21.94
CA GLU A 4 -8.69 11.68 -22.49
C GLU A 4 -7.76 10.96 -21.47
N HIS A 5 -7.63 11.50 -20.25
CA HIS A 5 -6.69 11.01 -19.23
C HIS A 5 -7.38 10.37 -18.03
N ASP A 6 -8.62 10.75 -17.70
CA ASP A 6 -9.44 10.07 -16.68
C ASP A 6 -9.75 8.61 -17.12
N PHE A 7 -9.87 8.42 -18.43
CA PHE A 7 -10.00 7.10 -19.04
C PHE A 7 -8.73 6.23 -18.88
N ARG A 8 -7.53 6.77 -18.68
CA ARG A 8 -6.29 5.95 -18.67
C ARG A 8 -6.02 5.26 -17.34
N LEU A 9 -6.48 5.81 -16.22
CA LEU A 9 -6.41 5.16 -14.91
C LEU A 9 -7.61 4.24 -14.68
N GLN A 10 -8.83 4.68 -15.02
CA GLN A 10 -10.00 3.81 -14.99
C GLN A 10 -9.87 2.65 -15.99
N ALA A 11 -9.40 2.86 -17.23
CA ALA A 11 -9.21 1.76 -18.19
C ALA A 11 -7.99 0.87 -17.91
N ARG A 12 -7.09 1.23 -17.00
CA ARG A 12 -6.05 0.32 -16.49
C ARG A 12 -6.52 -0.53 -15.33
N LEU A 13 -7.50 -0.08 -14.55
CA LEU A 13 -8.12 -0.87 -13.48
C LEU A 13 -9.31 -1.71 -14.00
N ASP A 14 -10.14 -1.18 -14.89
CA ASP A 14 -11.34 -1.84 -15.47
C ASP A 14 -11.01 -3.01 -16.40
N LYS A 15 -9.76 -3.10 -16.89
CA LYS A 15 -9.29 -4.21 -17.74
C LYS A 15 -8.56 -5.31 -16.98
N VAL A 16 -8.39 -5.15 -15.67
CA VAL A 16 -7.90 -6.24 -14.82
C VAL A 16 -9.14 -7.00 -14.37
N ASP A 17 -9.23 -8.25 -14.80
CA ASP A 17 -10.31 -9.16 -14.42
C ASP A 17 -10.28 -9.36 -12.90
N THR A 18 -11.08 -8.56 -12.18
CA THR A 18 -11.18 -8.57 -10.71
C THR A 18 -11.77 -9.87 -10.15
N SER A 19 -12.22 -10.77 -11.04
CA SER A 19 -12.76 -12.08 -10.68
C SER A 19 -11.70 -13.13 -10.34
N ALA A 20 -10.42 -12.90 -10.67
CA ALA A 20 -9.37 -13.91 -10.57
C ALA A 20 -8.59 -13.95 -9.24
N LEU A 21 -8.84 -13.04 -8.30
CA LEU A 21 -8.18 -13.03 -6.99
C LEU A 21 -9.19 -13.22 -5.86
N LYS A 22 -9.40 -14.49 -5.53
CA LYS A 22 -10.12 -14.96 -4.36
C LYS A 22 -9.31 -14.64 -3.10
N GLY A 23 -9.21 -13.34 -2.74
CA GLY A 23 -8.45 -12.87 -1.57
C GLY A 23 -8.04 -11.39 -1.55
N SER A 24 -8.22 -10.61 -2.62
CA SER A 24 -7.84 -9.18 -2.60
C SER A 24 -8.80 -8.37 -1.74
N LYS A 25 -8.35 -7.88 -0.58
CA LYS A 25 -9.08 -6.91 0.24
C LYS A 25 -9.30 -5.64 -0.61
N GLN A 26 -10.55 -5.37 -1.02
CA GLN A 26 -10.85 -4.16 -1.79
C GLN A 26 -10.50 -2.92 -0.94
N PRO A 27 -9.95 -1.85 -1.54
CA PRO A 27 -9.76 -0.58 -0.83
C PRO A 27 -11.12 0.05 -0.54
N MET A 28 -11.20 0.84 0.52
CA MET A 28 -12.40 1.60 0.84
C MET A 28 -12.66 2.65 -0.24
N THR A 29 -13.88 2.67 -0.79
CA THR A 29 -14.33 3.73 -1.70
C THR A 29 -14.95 4.89 -0.93
N LEU A 30 -15.14 6.04 -1.59
CA LEU A 30 -15.83 7.18 -0.99
C LEU A 30 -17.28 6.83 -0.58
N ASN A 31 -17.96 6.00 -1.37
CA ASN A 31 -19.32 5.55 -1.03
C ASN A 31 -19.32 4.67 0.22
N ASP A 32 -18.31 3.81 0.38
CA ASP A 32 -18.15 2.99 1.59
C ASP A 32 -17.87 3.86 2.82
N LEU A 33 -17.11 4.95 2.65
CA LEU A 33 -16.88 5.92 3.71
C LEU A 33 -18.18 6.61 4.12
N ILE A 34 -18.95 7.11 3.15
CA ILE A 34 -20.26 7.74 3.40
C ILE A 34 -21.21 6.74 4.09
N ALA A 35 -21.23 5.48 3.64
CA ALA A 35 -22.03 4.43 4.27
C ALA A 35 -21.56 4.17 5.72
N SER A 36 -20.25 4.09 5.96
CA SER A 36 -19.68 3.88 7.28
C SER A 36 -19.99 5.04 8.24
N MET A 37 -20.04 6.27 7.74
CA MET A 37 -20.42 7.46 8.51
C MET A 37 -21.87 7.44 9.00
N SER A 38 -22.74 6.59 8.45
CA SER A 38 -24.09 6.38 8.98
C SER A 38 -24.09 5.69 10.36
N HIS A 39 -22.99 5.03 10.74
CA HIS A 39 -22.81 4.41 12.04
C HIS A 39 -22.17 5.40 13.02
N ALA A 40 -22.90 5.73 14.10
CA ALA A 40 -22.45 6.69 15.10
C ALA A 40 -21.07 6.36 15.73
N PRO A 41 -20.74 5.08 16.08
CA PRO A 41 -19.41 4.76 16.62
C PRO A 41 -18.29 5.05 15.61
N PHE A 42 -18.52 4.79 14.33
CA PHE A 42 -17.52 5.01 13.29
C PHE A 42 -17.22 6.49 13.09
N ILE A 43 -18.24 7.35 12.95
CA ILE A 43 -18.03 8.80 12.77
C ILE A 43 -17.39 9.45 14.01
N ILE A 44 -17.74 9.00 15.22
CA ILE A 44 -17.09 9.44 16.46
C ILE A 44 -15.62 9.03 16.46
N GLY A 45 -15.32 7.78 16.08
CA GLY A 45 -13.96 7.27 15.95
C GLY A 45 -13.13 8.04 14.93
N LEU A 46 -13.70 8.29 13.75
CA LEU A 46 -13.07 9.08 12.70
C LEU A 46 -12.74 10.49 13.19
N TRP A 47 -13.72 11.16 13.81
CA TRP A 47 -13.53 12.50 14.35
C TRP A 47 -12.44 12.55 15.43
N LYS A 48 -12.49 11.63 16.39
CA LYS A 48 -11.45 11.54 17.44
C LYS A 48 -10.07 11.27 16.86
N THR A 49 -9.97 10.47 15.80
CA THR A 49 -8.70 10.20 15.10
C THR A 49 -8.15 11.45 14.43
N ILE A 50 -9.00 12.22 13.74
CA ILE A 50 -8.59 13.49 13.12
C ILE A 50 -8.12 14.49 14.18
N VAL A 51 -8.85 14.63 15.29
CA VAL A 51 -8.49 15.52 16.39
C VAL A 51 -7.17 15.09 17.04
N ALA A 52 -7.03 13.80 17.37
CA ALA A 52 -5.82 13.27 17.98
C ALA A 52 -4.58 13.47 17.08
N ALA A 53 -4.75 13.32 15.76
CA ALA A 53 -3.70 13.59 14.79
C ALA A 53 -3.33 15.08 14.74
N GLN A 54 -4.30 15.99 14.78
CA GLN A 54 -4.05 17.44 14.78
C GLN A 54 -3.19 17.90 15.97
N ASP A 55 -3.33 17.26 17.13
CA ASP A 55 -2.55 17.59 18.32
C ASP A 55 -1.07 17.15 18.22
N HIS A 56 -0.76 16.16 17.37
CA HIS A 56 0.58 15.54 17.29
C HIS A 56 1.34 15.91 16.00
N ILE A 57 0.63 16.11 14.89
CA ILE A 57 1.24 16.42 13.60
C ILE A 57 1.73 17.88 13.61
N GLN A 58 3.03 18.11 13.38
CA GLN A 58 3.56 19.47 13.25
C GLN A 58 2.92 20.24 12.09
N ALA A 59 2.83 21.57 12.22
CA ALA A 59 2.35 22.41 11.14
C ALA A 59 3.27 22.27 9.91
N PRO A 60 2.70 22.13 8.69
CA PRO A 60 3.51 22.07 7.48
C PRO A 60 4.32 23.37 7.33
N PRO A 61 5.47 23.34 6.64
CA PRO A 61 6.24 24.54 6.37
C PRO A 61 5.36 25.64 5.77
N ALA A 62 5.37 26.83 6.38
CA ALA A 62 4.47 27.92 6.02
C ALA A 62 4.51 28.28 4.53
N GLN A 63 5.65 28.08 3.86
CA GLN A 63 5.85 28.38 2.44
C GLN A 63 5.08 27.45 1.50
N GLN A 64 4.81 26.21 1.90
CA GLN A 64 4.14 25.22 1.05
C GLN A 64 2.62 25.32 1.18
N PHE A 65 2.13 25.63 2.38
CA PHE A 65 0.69 25.63 2.66
C PHE A 65 0.05 27.02 2.58
N ALA A 66 0.73 28.09 3.02
CA ALA A 66 0.12 29.42 3.12
C ALA A 66 -0.21 30.08 1.77
N GLN A 67 0.25 29.50 0.66
CA GLN A 67 -0.10 29.97 -0.69
C GLN A 67 -1.51 29.57 -1.13
N PHE A 68 -2.16 28.65 -0.42
CA PHE A 68 -3.48 28.13 -0.79
C PHE A 68 -4.60 28.76 0.04
N PRO A 69 -5.76 29.10 -0.58
CA PRO A 69 -6.90 29.65 0.16
C PRO A 69 -7.44 28.73 1.26
N SER A 70 -7.25 27.42 1.12
CA SER A 70 -7.60 26.41 2.13
C SER A 70 -6.90 26.65 3.47
N ALA A 71 -5.73 27.30 3.46
CA ALA A 71 -4.99 27.66 4.67
C ALA A 71 -5.75 28.62 5.60
N LEU A 72 -6.73 29.35 5.08
CA LEU A 72 -7.60 30.21 5.89
C LEU A 72 -8.71 29.44 6.60
N VAL A 73 -9.09 28.27 6.09
CA VAL A 73 -10.21 27.46 6.61
C VAL A 73 -9.72 26.47 7.66
N GLY A 74 -8.52 25.91 7.46
CA GLY A 74 -7.92 24.94 8.37
C GLY A 74 -6.94 24.02 7.66
N ARG A 75 -6.36 23.07 8.39
CA ARG A 75 -5.46 22.08 7.79
C ARG A 75 -6.26 21.11 6.91
N PRO A 76 -5.85 20.88 5.65
CA PRO A 76 -6.55 20.00 4.75
C PRO A 76 -6.29 18.55 5.14
N VAL A 77 -7.31 17.72 4.90
CA VAL A 77 -7.24 16.28 5.06
C VAL A 77 -7.64 15.67 3.73
N ALA A 78 -6.76 14.85 3.17
CA ALA A 78 -6.99 14.14 1.93
C ALA A 78 -7.33 12.67 2.20
N LEU A 79 -8.30 12.16 1.45
CA LEU A 79 -8.57 10.73 1.33
C LEU A 79 -7.90 10.24 0.04
N ALA A 80 -6.94 9.35 0.15
CA ALA A 80 -6.19 8.85 -1.00
C ALA A 80 -6.04 7.34 -0.97
N HIS A 81 -5.72 6.76 -2.12
CA HIS A 81 -5.29 5.37 -2.21
C HIS A 81 -3.77 5.31 -2.25
N LEU A 82 -3.18 4.52 -1.37
CA LEU A 82 -1.75 4.26 -1.29
C LEU A 82 -1.48 2.81 -1.65
N SER A 83 -0.48 2.57 -2.48
CA SER A 83 0.00 1.23 -2.81
C SER A 83 1.52 1.20 -2.84
N LEU A 84 2.10 0.09 -2.41
CA LEU A 84 3.53 -0.16 -2.45
C LEU A 84 3.79 -1.51 -3.12
N ALA A 85 4.76 -1.55 -4.01
CA ALA A 85 5.24 -2.80 -4.60
C ALA A 85 6.76 -2.83 -4.51
N LEU A 86 7.31 -4.00 -4.19
CA LEU A 86 8.74 -4.25 -4.16
C LEU A 86 9.14 -5.02 -5.41
N GLU A 87 10.09 -4.48 -6.17
CA GLU A 87 10.65 -5.14 -7.35
C GLU A 87 12.16 -5.30 -7.16
N LEU A 88 12.64 -6.53 -7.30
CA LEU A 88 14.05 -6.88 -7.25
C LEU A 88 14.68 -6.63 -8.62
N ALA A 89 15.91 -6.10 -8.64
CA ALA A 89 16.63 -5.85 -9.88
C ALA A 89 16.99 -7.14 -10.64
N THR A 90 17.17 -8.25 -9.91
CA THR A 90 17.48 -9.58 -10.43
C THR A 90 16.64 -10.63 -9.69
N PRO A 91 16.50 -11.84 -10.25
CA PRO A 91 15.93 -12.96 -9.51
C PRO A 91 16.61 -13.15 -8.15
N PRO A 92 15.88 -13.68 -7.14
CA PRO A 92 16.46 -13.98 -5.86
C PRO A 92 17.64 -14.95 -6.02
N MET A 93 18.73 -14.67 -5.30
CA MET A 93 19.88 -15.58 -5.31
C MET A 93 19.50 -16.88 -4.59
N GLN A 94 19.88 -18.01 -5.19
CA GLN A 94 19.73 -19.31 -4.55
C GLN A 94 20.77 -19.45 -3.44
N SER A 95 20.38 -20.10 -2.35
CA SER A 95 21.29 -20.44 -1.27
C SER A 95 22.46 -21.28 -1.81
N GLN A 96 23.66 -21.01 -1.29
CA GLN A 96 24.88 -21.76 -1.58
C GLN A 96 25.34 -22.56 -0.34
N ALA A 97 24.48 -22.69 0.66
CA ALA A 97 24.81 -23.39 1.90
C ALA A 97 24.91 -24.90 1.66
N TYR A 98 25.95 -25.54 2.19
CA TYR A 98 26.20 -26.98 2.01
C TYR A 98 25.05 -27.87 2.50
N ALA A 99 24.28 -27.41 3.50
CA ALA A 99 23.13 -28.13 4.05
C ALA A 99 21.98 -28.27 3.04
N ASP A 100 21.83 -27.31 2.12
CA ASP A 100 20.75 -27.32 1.12
C ASP A 100 21.03 -28.29 -0.03
N TYR A 101 22.26 -28.79 -0.14
CA TYR A 101 22.66 -29.82 -1.12
C TYR A 101 22.64 -31.25 -0.53
N ALA A 102 22.35 -31.40 0.77
CA ALA A 102 22.45 -32.69 1.46
C ALA A 102 21.12 -33.45 1.55
N GLU A 103 20.00 -32.84 1.14
CA GLU A 103 18.67 -33.44 1.24
C GLU A 103 18.26 -34.29 0.01
N ASP A 104 19.02 -34.28 -1.08
CA ASP A 104 18.65 -35.00 -2.31
C ASP A 104 18.99 -36.51 -2.31
N GLU A 105 19.75 -37.01 -1.34
CA GLU A 105 20.29 -38.38 -1.40
C GLU A 105 19.71 -39.36 -0.35
N ALA A 106 18.77 -38.95 0.52
CA ALA A 106 18.24 -39.89 1.52
C ALA A 106 16.83 -39.60 2.07
N ASN A 107 15.86 -40.37 1.57
CA ASN A 107 14.71 -40.97 2.26
C ASN A 107 13.29 -40.46 1.95
N ASP A 108 12.52 -41.42 1.46
CA ASP A 108 11.07 -41.59 1.53
C ASP A 108 10.56 -41.54 3.00
N VAL A 109 10.43 -40.32 3.54
CA VAL A 109 9.68 -40.05 4.77
C VAL A 109 8.84 -38.79 4.56
N THR A 110 7.53 -38.92 4.73
CA THR A 110 6.53 -37.85 4.62
C THR A 110 6.93 -36.58 5.39
N GLY A 111 7.44 -35.60 4.66
CA GLY A 111 7.84 -34.30 5.19
C GLY A 111 8.25 -33.39 4.04
N VAL A 112 7.34 -32.49 3.65
CA VAL A 112 7.50 -31.33 2.75
C VAL A 112 8.63 -31.46 1.72
N SER A 113 8.31 -31.98 0.52
CA SER A 113 9.18 -31.83 -0.65
C SER A 113 9.47 -30.36 -0.90
N LEU A 114 10.70 -29.92 -0.63
CA LEU A 114 11.30 -28.77 -1.29
C LEU A 114 11.64 -29.20 -2.72
N SER A 115 10.61 -29.24 -3.57
CA SER A 115 10.75 -29.49 -4.99
C SER A 115 11.80 -28.52 -5.57
N GLU A 116 12.71 -29.04 -6.41
CA GLU A 116 13.74 -28.34 -7.19
C GLU A 116 13.19 -27.34 -8.23
N THR A 117 12.24 -26.50 -7.83
CA THR A 117 11.86 -25.26 -8.49
C THR A 117 12.20 -24.12 -7.53
N VAL A 118 13.50 -23.96 -7.28
CA VAL A 118 14.10 -22.94 -6.39
C VAL A 118 14.07 -21.56 -7.08
N ASP A 119 12.87 -21.15 -7.48
CA ASP A 119 12.49 -19.85 -8.01
C ASP A 119 11.26 -19.44 -7.20
N GLY A 120 11.42 -19.24 -5.87
CA GLY A 120 10.20 -19.18 -5.06
C GLY A 120 10.26 -18.84 -3.57
N GLU A 121 11.39 -18.91 -2.87
CA GLU A 121 11.36 -18.63 -1.42
C GLU A 121 11.16 -17.14 -1.12
N LEU A 122 11.95 -16.28 -1.79
CA LEU A 122 11.89 -14.84 -1.53
C LEU A 122 10.62 -14.20 -2.08
N THR A 123 10.09 -14.67 -3.22
CA THR A 123 8.82 -14.16 -3.79
C THR A 123 7.59 -14.57 -3.00
N ARG A 124 7.68 -15.64 -2.19
CA ARG A 124 6.65 -16.03 -1.22
C ARG A 124 6.78 -15.30 0.11
N TYR A 125 7.93 -14.67 0.36
CA TYR A 125 8.16 -13.95 1.61
C TYR A 125 7.36 -12.65 1.62
N GLU A 126 6.54 -12.49 2.65
CA GLU A 126 5.75 -11.29 2.90
C GLU A 126 6.50 -10.36 3.86
N PHE A 127 6.97 -9.21 3.37
CA PHE A 127 7.57 -8.19 4.23
C PHE A 127 6.47 -7.43 4.97
N GLY A 128 6.49 -7.50 6.30
CA GLY A 128 5.67 -6.63 7.13
C GLY A 128 6.09 -5.17 6.97
N ILE A 129 5.13 -4.31 6.64
CA ILE A 129 5.28 -2.86 6.59
C ILE A 129 4.38 -2.21 7.65
N LYS A 130 4.91 -1.19 8.32
CA LYS A 130 4.16 -0.27 9.16
C LYS A 130 4.01 1.05 8.42
N LEU A 131 2.76 1.48 8.23
CA LEU A 131 2.45 2.83 7.78
C LEU A 131 2.41 3.76 8.99
N GLY A 132 3.09 4.89 8.82
CA GLY A 132 3.17 5.97 9.77
C GLY A 132 4.16 5.77 10.91
N ASP A 133 4.44 6.88 11.57
CA ASP A 133 5.36 7.00 12.68
C ASP A 133 4.92 8.14 13.61
N MET A 134 4.08 7.83 14.60
CA MET A 134 3.59 8.85 15.55
C MET A 134 4.73 9.52 16.34
N LEU A 135 5.82 8.79 16.62
CA LEU A 135 6.96 9.32 17.37
C LEU A 135 7.80 10.29 16.53
N GLY A 136 7.82 10.08 15.21
CA GLY A 136 8.33 11.03 14.24
C GLY A 136 7.33 12.16 14.10
N HIS A 137 7.59 13.32 14.71
CA HIS A 137 6.67 14.47 14.76
C HIS A 137 6.38 15.11 13.37
N GLN A 138 6.78 14.47 12.29
CA GLN A 138 6.72 14.93 10.90
C GLN A 138 6.02 13.91 10.00
N ASP A 139 5.06 13.15 10.52
CA ASP A 139 4.29 12.20 9.72
C ASP A 139 2.93 12.79 9.33
N GLY A 140 2.61 12.74 8.04
CA GLY A 140 1.35 13.23 7.49
C GLY A 140 0.21 12.21 7.59
N LEU A 141 0.48 10.97 7.98
CA LEU A 141 -0.55 9.93 8.06
C LEU A 141 -1.44 10.14 9.30
N ILE A 142 -2.75 10.28 9.07
CA ILE A 142 -3.76 10.34 10.13
C ILE A 142 -4.22 8.92 10.49
N GLY A 143 -4.45 8.10 9.47
CA GLY A 143 -4.83 6.69 9.62
C GLY A 143 -5.10 6.03 8.28
N TYR A 144 -5.39 4.74 8.30
CA TYR A 144 -5.74 3.96 7.12
C TYR A 144 -6.89 3.01 7.39
N PHE A 145 -7.65 2.69 6.36
CA PHE A 145 -8.86 1.88 6.48
C PHE A 145 -8.56 0.42 6.17
N THR A 146 -9.06 -0.48 7.00
CA THR A 146 -8.94 -1.92 6.81
C THR A 146 -10.33 -2.55 6.69
N HIS A 147 -10.41 -3.55 5.81
CA HIS A 147 -11.64 -4.27 5.55
C HIS A 147 -12.17 -4.94 6.82
N PRO A 148 -13.49 -4.96 7.05
CA PRO A 148 -14.09 -5.69 8.16
C PRO A 148 -13.84 -7.20 8.03
N GLU A 149 -13.47 -7.89 9.13
CA GLU A 149 -13.12 -9.32 9.07
C GLU A 149 -14.32 -10.27 9.16
N ALA A 150 -15.53 -9.81 9.53
CA ALA A 150 -16.78 -10.56 9.40
C ALA A 150 -18.02 -9.67 9.70
N GLU A 151 -18.68 -9.12 8.67
CA GLU A 151 -19.92 -8.30 8.76
C GLU A 151 -19.86 -7.03 9.65
N GLU A 152 -18.67 -6.60 10.06
CA GLU A 152 -18.48 -5.35 10.79
C GLU A 152 -18.38 -4.13 9.85
N ALA A 153 -18.46 -2.93 10.42
CA ALA A 153 -18.13 -1.69 9.72
C ALA A 153 -16.62 -1.61 9.46
N TRP A 154 -16.21 -0.76 8.51
CA TRP A 154 -14.79 -0.48 8.25
C TRP A 154 -14.05 -0.05 9.51
N ASN A 155 -12.80 -0.51 9.63
CA ASN A 155 -11.95 -0.15 10.76
C ASN A 155 -10.94 0.92 10.34
N ILE A 156 -10.76 1.93 11.19
CA ILE A 156 -9.73 2.96 11.08
C ILE A 156 -8.55 2.50 11.91
N VAL A 157 -7.41 2.26 11.25
CA VAL A 157 -6.16 1.97 11.93
C VAL A 157 -5.35 3.25 12.04
N THR A 158 -4.91 3.57 13.24
CA THR A 158 -4.12 4.77 13.51
C THR A 158 -3.04 4.50 14.55
N ASP A 159 -1.95 5.26 14.50
CA ASP A 159 -0.87 5.19 15.49
C ASP A 159 -1.15 6.12 16.69
N PHE A 160 -2.17 6.98 16.60
CA PHE A 160 -2.58 7.87 17.68
C PHE A 160 -3.34 7.11 18.79
N SER A 161 -2.98 7.37 20.05
CA SER A 161 -3.64 6.76 21.21
C SER A 161 -5.05 7.30 21.40
N ILE A 162 -6.06 6.46 21.16
CA ILE A 162 -7.46 6.77 21.45
C ILE A 162 -7.93 5.78 22.52
N ASP A 163 -7.90 6.23 23.77
CA ASP A 163 -8.27 5.43 24.95
C ASP A 163 -9.79 5.37 25.14
N ASP A 164 -10.51 4.89 24.13
CA ASP A 164 -11.95 4.69 24.20
C ASP A 164 -12.35 3.30 23.72
N LEU A 165 -12.49 2.38 24.66
CA LEU A 165 -12.88 1.00 24.42
C LEU A 165 -14.29 0.85 23.82
N SER A 166 -15.10 1.91 23.80
CA SER A 166 -16.41 1.90 23.13
C SER A 166 -16.31 2.05 21.60
N LEU A 167 -15.14 2.42 21.08
CA LEU A 167 -14.90 2.65 19.65
C LEU A 167 -14.24 1.44 18.99
N LEU A 168 -15.01 0.36 18.85
CA LEU A 168 -14.55 -0.90 18.24
C LEU A 168 -14.02 -0.73 16.80
N SER A 169 -14.48 0.31 16.08
CA SER A 169 -14.06 0.62 14.72
C SER A 169 -12.69 1.32 14.65
N VAL A 170 -12.09 1.68 15.78
CA VAL A 170 -10.77 2.33 15.82
C VAL A 170 -9.76 1.34 16.40
N LYS A 171 -8.73 1.02 15.61
CA LYS A 171 -7.68 0.09 15.99
C LYS A 171 -6.35 0.83 16.05
N HIS A 172 -5.59 0.56 17.11
CA HIS A 172 -4.20 0.98 17.16
C HIS A 172 -3.36 0.13 16.19
N THR A 173 -2.33 0.69 15.55
CA THR A 173 -1.42 -0.02 14.62
C THR A 173 -0.93 -1.37 15.17
N ASN A 174 -0.50 -1.40 16.43
CA ASN A 174 -0.06 -2.62 17.13
C ASN A 174 -1.13 -3.73 17.27
N ASN A 175 -2.41 -3.40 17.12
CA ASN A 175 -3.55 -4.32 17.26
C ASN A 175 -4.19 -4.65 15.91
N ALA A 176 -3.71 -4.06 14.82
CA ALA A 176 -4.16 -4.35 13.46
C ALA A 176 -3.25 -5.39 12.80
N PRO A 177 -3.78 -6.23 11.89
CA PRO A 177 -2.93 -7.09 11.07
C PRO A 177 -1.86 -6.25 10.34
N PRO A 178 -0.59 -6.70 10.30
CA PRO A 178 0.44 -5.98 9.57
C PRO A 178 0.09 -5.92 8.09
N LEU A 179 0.37 -4.79 7.46
CA LEU A 179 0.33 -4.69 6.00
C LEU A 179 1.53 -5.46 5.46
N THR A 180 1.36 -6.20 4.36
CA THR A 180 2.44 -7.01 3.78
C THR A 180 2.67 -6.64 2.33
N VAL A 181 3.93 -6.73 1.91
CA VAL A 181 4.35 -6.55 0.52
C VAL A 181 5.28 -7.70 0.14
N SER A 182 4.99 -8.36 -0.97
CA SER A 182 5.83 -9.42 -1.51
C SER A 182 6.72 -8.89 -2.63
N PRO A 183 7.99 -9.32 -2.72
CA PRO A 183 8.87 -8.93 -3.81
C PRO A 183 8.47 -9.64 -5.11
N SER A 184 8.57 -8.90 -6.20
CA SER A 184 8.50 -9.40 -7.57
C SER A 184 9.84 -9.17 -8.27
N TYR A 185 10.06 -9.78 -9.43
CA TYR A 185 11.25 -9.53 -10.25
C TYR A 185 10.89 -9.53 -11.74
N PRO A 186 11.65 -8.81 -12.59
CA PRO A 186 11.43 -8.79 -14.02
C PRO A 186 11.63 -10.19 -14.63
N PRO A 187 10.99 -10.48 -15.78
CA PRO A 187 11.12 -11.79 -16.41
C PRO A 187 12.57 -12.06 -16.82
N VAL A 188 13.08 -13.24 -16.49
CA VAL A 188 14.40 -13.68 -16.96
C VAL A 188 14.26 -14.23 -18.37
N LEU A 189 14.97 -13.65 -19.33
CA LEU A 189 15.09 -14.24 -20.65
C LEU A 189 15.91 -15.53 -20.52
N SER A 190 15.22 -16.67 -20.55
CA SER A 190 15.88 -17.97 -20.58
C SER A 190 16.57 -18.13 -21.94
N ALA A 191 17.89 -18.33 -21.94
CA ALA A 191 18.63 -18.65 -23.14
C ALA A 191 18.25 -20.07 -23.61
N GLY A 192 17.14 -20.21 -24.34
CA GLY A 192 16.64 -21.51 -24.80
C GLY A 192 15.22 -21.53 -25.35
N THR A 193 14.44 -20.47 -25.21
CA THR A 193 13.10 -20.39 -25.80
C THR A 193 13.18 -20.26 -27.32
N SER A 194 12.54 -21.18 -28.04
CA SER A 194 12.47 -21.21 -29.51
C SER A 194 11.58 -20.13 -30.11
N ASP A 195 10.73 -19.52 -29.28
CA ASP A 195 9.76 -18.53 -29.73
C ASP A 195 10.40 -17.14 -29.79
N PRO A 196 10.16 -16.38 -30.87
CA PRO A 196 10.69 -15.03 -31.00
C PRO A 196 10.15 -14.15 -29.86
N PHE A 197 11.05 -13.57 -29.08
CA PHE A 197 10.71 -12.65 -28.00
C PHE A 197 10.01 -11.40 -28.57
N ASN A 198 8.70 -11.26 -28.32
CA ASN A 198 7.94 -10.07 -28.70
C ASN A 198 8.03 -9.01 -27.59
N ILE A 199 8.84 -7.98 -27.84
CA ILE A 199 9.08 -6.87 -26.92
C ILE A 199 7.78 -6.15 -26.53
N THR A 200 6.83 -6.01 -27.46
CA THR A 200 5.57 -5.28 -27.21
C THR A 200 4.65 -6.07 -26.28
N ASP A 201 4.53 -7.37 -26.50
CA ASP A 201 3.71 -8.25 -25.66
C ASP A 201 4.30 -8.33 -24.25
N GLU A 202 5.63 -8.44 -24.15
CA GLU A 202 6.30 -8.46 -22.85
C GLU A 202 6.16 -7.12 -22.10
N ALA A 203 6.27 -5.99 -22.80
CA ALA A 203 6.04 -4.68 -22.18
C ALA A 203 4.61 -4.57 -21.60
N ASN A 204 3.60 -5.09 -22.31
CA ASN A 204 2.22 -5.12 -21.82
C ASN A 204 2.06 -6.06 -20.62
N ASN A 205 2.65 -7.25 -20.67
CA ASN A 205 2.62 -8.23 -19.58
C ASN A 205 3.32 -7.69 -18.32
N TYR A 206 4.44 -6.98 -18.48
CA TYR A 206 5.12 -6.31 -17.39
C TYR A 206 4.24 -5.23 -16.73
N GLN A 207 3.58 -4.38 -17.52
CA GLN A 207 2.67 -3.37 -16.99
C GLN A 207 1.51 -4.00 -16.21
N LYS A 208 1.00 -5.14 -16.68
CA LYS A 208 -0.05 -5.91 -16.00
C LYS A 208 0.44 -6.44 -14.64
N ARG A 209 1.60 -7.11 -14.61
CA ARG A 209 2.20 -7.62 -13.36
C ARG A 209 2.51 -6.53 -12.36
N LYS A 210 3.02 -5.38 -12.83
CA LYS A 210 3.25 -4.21 -11.99
C LYS A 210 1.95 -3.69 -11.37
N ALA A 211 0.86 -3.63 -12.14
CA ALA A 211 -0.43 -3.21 -11.64
C ALA A 211 -1.00 -4.21 -10.61
N GLU A 212 -0.90 -5.51 -10.87
CA GLU A 212 -1.32 -6.58 -9.95
C GLU A 212 -0.55 -6.52 -8.63
N ALA A 213 0.78 -6.31 -8.68
CA ALA A 213 1.61 -6.14 -7.48
C ALA A 213 1.18 -4.92 -6.65
N LEU A 214 0.91 -3.78 -7.28
CA LEU A 214 0.42 -2.58 -6.57
C LEU A 214 -0.98 -2.78 -5.97
N GLN A 215 -1.87 -3.50 -6.66
CA GLN A 215 -3.22 -3.78 -6.17
C GLN A 215 -3.21 -4.64 -4.89
N SER A 216 -2.23 -5.52 -4.73
CA SER A 216 -2.13 -6.40 -3.55
C SER A 216 -1.90 -5.64 -2.24
N SER A 217 -1.24 -4.48 -2.29
CA SER A 217 -0.93 -3.61 -1.14
C SER A 217 -1.81 -2.34 -1.10
N LEU A 218 -2.87 -2.28 -1.92
CA LEU A 218 -3.70 -1.09 -2.04
C LEU A 218 -4.50 -0.86 -0.76
N VAL A 219 -4.33 0.33 -0.17
CA VAL A 219 -5.01 0.74 1.06
C VAL A 219 -5.51 2.17 0.96
N THR A 220 -6.69 2.43 1.52
CA THR A 220 -7.22 3.79 1.61
C THR A 220 -6.65 4.46 2.86
N VAL A 221 -6.08 5.64 2.68
CA VAL A 221 -5.40 6.41 3.72
C VAL A 221 -6.05 7.78 3.89
N LEU A 222 -6.03 8.25 5.14
CA LEU A 222 -6.37 9.61 5.53
C LEU A 222 -5.06 10.30 5.89
N LEU A 223 -4.74 11.42 5.23
CA LEU A 223 -3.43 12.09 5.36
C LEU A 223 -3.51 13.61 5.21
N ASP A 224 -2.48 14.31 5.70
CA ASP A 224 -2.16 15.70 5.37
C ASP A 224 -1.27 15.71 4.11
N PRO A 225 -1.73 16.28 2.98
CA PRO A 225 -1.00 16.23 1.70
C PRO A 225 0.30 17.07 1.71
N PHE A 226 0.51 17.92 2.71
CA PHE A 226 1.70 18.77 2.81
C PHE A 226 2.82 18.16 3.66
N LEU A 227 2.62 16.96 4.20
CA LEU A 227 3.58 16.27 5.05
C LEU A 227 3.98 14.92 4.46
N PRO A 228 5.22 14.47 4.72
CA PRO A 228 5.67 13.18 4.23
C PRO A 228 4.96 12.04 4.98
N ILE A 229 4.78 10.91 4.32
CA ILE A 229 4.28 9.67 4.93
C ILE A 229 5.47 8.77 5.19
N HIS A 230 5.60 8.30 6.42
CA HIS A 230 6.62 7.34 6.78
C HIS A 230 6.13 5.92 6.55
N VAL A 231 6.96 5.11 5.90
CA VAL A 231 6.74 3.67 5.77
C VAL A 231 7.96 2.97 6.35
N ARG A 232 7.75 2.13 7.35
CA ARG A 232 8.80 1.33 7.99
C ARG A 232 8.67 -0.11 7.57
N SER A 233 9.78 -0.74 7.22
CA SER A 233 9.87 -2.17 6.94
C SER A 233 11.15 -2.73 7.56
N GLY A 234 11.29 -4.05 7.54
CA GLY A 234 12.56 -4.71 7.90
C GLY A 234 13.65 -4.60 6.83
N ILE A 235 13.40 -3.91 5.72
CA ILE A 235 14.31 -3.82 4.58
C ILE A 235 15.30 -2.67 4.83
N LEU A 236 16.59 -2.95 4.65
CA LEU A 236 17.67 -1.99 4.80
C LEU A 236 18.41 -1.77 3.48
N PRO A 237 18.96 -0.56 3.24
CA PRO A 237 18.89 0.65 4.08
C PRO A 237 17.55 1.40 3.92
N ALA A 238 17.26 2.34 4.85
CA ALA A 238 16.12 3.23 4.71
C ALA A 238 16.31 4.21 3.53
N VAL A 239 15.26 4.40 2.73
CA VAL A 239 15.28 5.24 1.51
C VAL A 239 14.13 6.23 1.56
N GLN A 240 14.38 7.44 1.06
CA GLN A 240 13.35 8.45 0.83
C GLN A 240 12.96 8.45 -0.66
N VAL A 241 11.66 8.34 -0.92
CA VAL A 241 11.11 8.44 -2.27
C VAL A 241 10.27 9.71 -2.36
N GLN A 242 10.48 10.49 -3.40
CA GLN A 242 9.68 11.67 -3.68
C GLN A 242 8.79 11.38 -4.89
N LEU A 243 7.50 11.69 -4.75
CA LEU A 243 6.58 11.65 -5.89
C LEU A 243 7.01 12.70 -6.92
N ASN A 244 6.74 12.41 -8.19
CA ASN A 244 7.01 13.34 -9.26
C ASN A 244 6.22 14.65 -9.02
N ARG A 245 6.95 15.75 -8.97
CA ARG A 245 6.38 17.06 -8.62
C ARG A 245 5.30 17.51 -9.60
N ASP A 246 5.49 17.26 -10.89
CA ASP A 246 4.54 17.69 -11.92
C ASP A 246 3.19 16.97 -11.80
N ASP A 247 3.23 15.69 -11.38
CA ASP A 247 2.02 14.90 -11.16
C ASP A 247 1.29 15.40 -9.90
N VAL A 248 2.03 15.64 -8.81
CA VAL A 248 1.47 16.16 -7.56
C VAL A 248 0.91 17.57 -7.71
N GLU A 249 1.61 18.50 -8.37
CA GLU A 249 1.13 19.87 -8.54
C GLU A 249 -0.14 19.93 -9.39
N ARG A 250 -0.26 19.08 -10.41
CA ARG A 250 -1.49 18.97 -11.21
C ARG A 250 -2.66 18.47 -10.37
N ASP A 251 -2.43 17.45 -9.54
CA ASP A 251 -3.47 16.88 -8.68
C ASP A 251 -3.90 17.87 -7.58
N LEU A 252 -2.95 18.60 -6.99
CA LEU A 252 -3.26 19.66 -6.03
C LEU A 252 -4.08 20.79 -6.66
N GLN A 253 -3.71 21.24 -7.86
CA GLN A 253 -4.50 22.23 -8.61
C GLN A 253 -5.94 21.77 -8.86
N ASN A 254 -6.13 20.49 -9.19
CA ASN A 254 -7.47 19.91 -9.38
C ASN A 254 -8.29 19.89 -8.08
N LEU A 255 -7.63 19.79 -6.92
CA LEU A 255 -8.25 19.87 -5.60
C LEU A 255 -8.54 21.31 -5.16
N GLY A 256 -8.13 22.32 -5.94
CA GLY A 256 -8.21 23.73 -5.56
C GLY A 256 -7.22 24.13 -4.46
N VAL A 257 -6.13 23.35 -4.34
CA VAL A 257 -5.02 23.51 -3.39
C VAL A 257 -3.69 23.42 -4.12
#